data_AF-A0A4R8WQ85-F1
#
_entry.id   AF-A0A4R8WQ85-F1
#
_cell.length_a   1.000
_cell.length_b   1.000
_cell.length_c   1.000
_cell.angle_alpha   90.00
_cell.angle_beta   90.00
_cell.angle_gamma   90.00
#
_symmetry.space_group_name_H-M   'P 1'
#
loop_
_entity.id
_entity.type
_entity.pdbx_description
1 polymer ?
#
loop_
_entity_poly.entity_id
_entity_poly.type
_entity_poly.pdbx_seq_one_letter_code
_entity_poly.pdbx_strand_id
1 'polypeptide(L)'
;MSATAKRVIGLVLAGVLVVGVVIVVVGGRLFGTTTGTAPVTTNLAVVHGVIGSEKKPFFDDPAVRAVFAEKGLDVEVVTAGSRQIATSVDLTGVDFVFPSSAPAAEKIRREAGARSVFSPFYSPLAIATFTPIVALLQSAGIANQDAAGTWHLNVAEYLKAVAAGTRWNQLPGAAASYNSSRSILISSTDIRQSNSAAMYLAIASYVANGNSVISSADAEAAVIDPMAALFLEQGFSASSSEAPFEDYLSQGIGSKPLVMVYEAQFLGRQMSVTGRSAITPDMVLMYPDPTVLSKHTVVPLSEQGTQVGELLQSDPRLARLAAQYGFRPADPAVFTAALAGNGLAAPASPVNVIEPPSYETLEAMITTISGRYDTPLASPDANVDK
;
A
#
# COMPACT_ATOMS: atom_id res chain seq x y z
N MET A 1 -21.63 18.86 21.42
CA MET A 1 -20.95 18.01 22.44
C MET A 1 -19.63 18.66 22.81
N SER A 2 -19.37 18.85 24.10
CA SER A 2 -18.11 19.46 24.58
C SER A 2 -16.90 18.57 24.25
N ALA A 3 -15.71 19.16 24.12
CA ALA A 3 -14.46 18.44 23.86
C ALA A 3 -14.19 17.32 24.88
N THR A 4 -14.63 17.53 26.13
CA THR A 4 -14.57 16.54 27.20
C THR A 4 -15.47 15.33 26.93
N ALA A 5 -16.69 15.54 26.40
CA ALA A 5 -17.61 14.45 26.06
C ALA A 5 -17.08 13.59 24.89
N LYS A 6 -16.38 14.19 23.91
CA LYS A 6 -15.75 13.46 22.81
C LYS A 6 -14.57 12.60 23.28
N ARG A 7 -13.76 13.09 24.23
CA ARG A 7 -12.66 12.31 24.82
C ARG A 7 -13.15 11.14 25.68
N VAL A 8 -14.22 11.34 26.45
CA VAL A 8 -14.81 10.26 27.27
C VAL A 8 -15.42 9.18 26.40
N ILE A 9 -16.11 9.53 25.31
CA ILE A 9 -16.66 8.55 24.37
C ILE A 9 -15.55 7.81 23.63
N GLY A 10 -14.47 8.49 23.23
CA GLY A 10 -13.29 7.85 22.63
C GLY A 10 -12.62 6.83 23.55
N LEU A 11 -12.48 7.14 24.84
CA LEU A 11 -11.91 6.24 25.83
C LEU A 11 -12.83 5.06 26.17
N VAL A 12 -14.15 5.28 26.20
CA VAL A 12 -15.14 4.20 26.41
C VAL A 12 -15.17 3.26 25.20
N LEU A 13 -15.15 3.79 23.98
CA LEU A 13 -15.09 2.97 22.76
C LEU A 13 -13.79 2.19 22.65
N ALA A 14 -12.64 2.79 22.99
CA ALA A 14 -11.36 2.09 23.06
C ALA A 14 -11.36 0.99 24.13
N GLY A 15 -11.95 1.25 25.31
CA GLY A 15 -12.11 0.26 26.36
C GLY A 15 -13.00 -0.92 25.96
N VAL A 16 -14.13 -0.67 25.30
CA VAL A 16 -15.03 -1.72 24.79
C VAL A 16 -14.35 -2.56 23.71
N LEU A 17 -13.52 -1.94 22.86
CA LEU A 17 -12.79 -2.64 21.80
C LEU A 17 -11.67 -3.53 22.38
N VAL A 18 -10.94 -3.06 23.39
CA VAL A 18 -9.95 -3.88 24.12
C VAL A 18 -10.61 -5.04 24.84
N VAL A 19 -11.73 -4.82 25.52
CA VAL A 19 -12.48 -5.90 26.21
C VAL A 19 -13.06 -6.90 25.20
N GLY A 20 -13.57 -6.43 24.06
CA GLY A 20 -14.06 -7.29 22.98
C GLY A 20 -12.96 -8.19 22.39
N VAL A 21 -11.76 -7.64 22.15
CA VAL A 21 -10.60 -8.40 21.67
C VAL A 21 -10.14 -9.44 22.70
N VAL A 22 -10.10 -9.10 23.98
CA VAL A 22 -9.75 -10.05 25.05
C VAL A 22 -10.77 -11.19 25.16
N ILE A 23 -12.07 -10.91 25.03
CA ILE A 23 -13.13 -11.93 25.06
C ILE A 23 -13.04 -12.87 23.85
N VAL A 24 -12.69 -12.38 22.65
CA VAL A 24 -12.49 -13.22 21.46
C VAL A 24 -11.24 -14.10 21.61
N VAL A 25 -10.14 -13.55 22.13
CA VAL A 25 -8.88 -14.28 22.34
C VAL A 25 -9.01 -15.34 23.44
N VAL A 26 -9.74 -15.05 24.52
CA VAL A 26 -9.94 -15.98 25.64
C VAL A 26 -11.07 -16.98 25.34
N GLY A 27 -12.15 -16.54 24.71
CA GLY A 27 -13.29 -17.37 24.31
C GLY A 27 -12.94 -18.40 23.23
N GLY A 28 -12.09 -18.02 22.26
CA GLY A 28 -11.55 -18.94 21.27
C GLY A 28 -10.66 -20.04 21.84
N ARG A 29 -10.05 -19.82 23.02
CA ARG A 29 -9.25 -20.82 23.75
C ARG A 29 -10.08 -21.76 24.63
N LEU A 30 -11.30 -21.38 25.03
CA LEU A 30 -12.13 -22.14 25.98
C LEU A 30 -13.22 -23.00 25.34
N PHE A 31 -13.71 -22.68 24.14
CA PHE A 31 -14.86 -23.35 23.52
C PHE A 31 -14.59 -24.05 22.18
N GLY A 32 -13.31 -24.25 21.82
CA GLY A 32 -12.93 -25.10 20.69
C GLY A 32 -13.26 -26.57 20.98
N THR A 33 -14.42 -27.04 20.54
CA THR A 33 -14.87 -28.42 20.69
C THR A 33 -13.94 -29.39 19.94
N THR A 34 -13.25 -30.22 20.70
CA THR A 34 -12.35 -31.28 20.24
C THR A 34 -13.12 -32.50 19.76
N THR A 35 -12.96 -32.85 18.48
CA THR A 35 -13.09 -34.24 18.00
C THR A 35 -12.05 -34.49 16.91
N GLY A 36 -11.03 -35.30 17.23
CA GLY A 36 -10.15 -35.93 16.25
C GLY A 36 -8.65 -35.66 16.44
N THR A 37 -7.94 -36.67 16.94
CA THR A 37 -6.46 -36.82 17.01
C THR A 37 -5.72 -35.91 18.00
N ALA A 38 -4.94 -36.52 18.90
CA ALA A 38 -4.09 -35.82 19.85
C ALA A 38 -3.10 -34.89 19.12
N PRO A 39 -2.96 -33.61 19.52
CA PRO A 39 -2.03 -32.71 18.87
C PRO A 39 -0.61 -33.17 19.19
N VAL A 40 0.20 -33.38 18.15
CA VAL A 40 1.65 -33.36 18.30
C VAL A 40 1.97 -31.95 18.82
N THR A 41 2.29 -31.83 20.11
CA THR A 41 2.78 -30.57 20.68
C THR A 41 4.20 -30.35 20.17
N THR A 42 4.32 -29.88 18.92
CA THR A 42 5.51 -29.17 18.48
C THR A 42 5.55 -27.86 19.27
N ASN A 43 6.47 -27.71 20.21
CA ASN A 43 6.76 -26.41 20.81
C ASN A 43 7.34 -25.51 19.72
N LEU A 44 6.48 -24.78 19.01
CA LEU A 44 6.89 -23.80 18.01
C LEU A 44 7.43 -22.56 18.73
N ALA A 45 8.52 -21.99 18.21
CA ALA A 45 8.99 -20.68 18.65
C ALA A 45 8.05 -19.63 18.07
N VAL A 46 7.40 -18.85 18.94
CA VAL A 46 6.57 -17.72 18.51
C VAL A 46 7.50 -16.61 18.03
N VAL A 47 7.24 -16.08 16.83
CA VAL A 47 8.04 -15.02 16.21
C VAL A 47 7.12 -13.86 15.87
N HIS A 48 7.34 -12.69 16.47
CA HIS A 48 6.49 -11.53 16.31
C HIS A 48 7.00 -10.59 15.21
N GLY A 49 6.13 -10.29 14.24
CA GLY A 49 6.46 -9.44 13.09
C GLY A 49 5.57 -8.21 12.95
N VAL A 50 6.14 -7.08 12.49
CA VAL A 50 5.36 -5.92 12.02
C VAL A 50 5.49 -5.79 10.50
N ILE A 51 4.37 -5.88 9.78
CA ILE A 51 4.36 -5.92 8.32
C ILE A 51 3.47 -4.83 7.69
N GLY A 52 3.75 -4.46 6.44
CA GLY A 52 2.79 -3.67 5.64
C GLY A 52 1.49 -4.46 5.39
N SER A 53 0.32 -3.81 5.47
CA SER A 53 -1.00 -4.46 5.47
C SER A 53 -1.29 -5.34 4.26
N GLU A 54 -0.74 -4.99 3.10
CA GLU A 54 -0.90 -5.73 1.84
C GLU A 54 -0.34 -7.16 1.91
N LYS A 55 0.55 -7.44 2.88
CA LYS A 55 1.11 -8.78 3.11
C LYS A 55 0.26 -9.64 4.04
N LYS A 56 -0.72 -9.07 4.74
CA LYS A 56 -1.50 -9.80 5.75
C LYS A 56 -2.19 -11.05 5.19
N PRO A 57 -2.86 -11.01 4.02
CA PRO A 57 -3.49 -12.22 3.47
C PRO A 57 -2.49 -13.36 3.22
N PHE A 58 -1.26 -13.05 2.80
CA PHE A 58 -0.20 -14.05 2.62
C PHE A 58 0.23 -14.69 3.94
N PHE A 59 0.45 -13.90 5.00
CA PHE A 59 0.84 -14.46 6.31
C PHE A 59 -0.30 -15.18 7.04
N ASP A 60 -1.56 -14.79 6.77
CA ASP A 60 -2.74 -15.47 7.30
C ASP A 60 -3.01 -16.83 6.60
N ASP A 61 -2.39 -17.08 5.44
CA ASP A 61 -2.60 -18.30 4.65
C ASP A 61 -2.16 -19.55 5.44
N PRO A 62 -3.05 -20.54 5.66
CA PRO A 62 -2.69 -21.79 6.34
C PRO A 62 -1.51 -22.53 5.71
N ALA A 63 -1.34 -22.48 4.38
CA ALA A 63 -0.21 -23.09 3.69
C ALA A 63 1.10 -22.36 3.98
N VAL A 64 1.07 -21.02 4.10
CA VAL A 64 2.26 -20.24 4.50
C VAL A 64 2.63 -20.55 5.94
N ARG A 65 1.64 -20.56 6.84
CA ARG A 65 1.85 -20.90 8.26
C ARG A 65 2.38 -22.32 8.42
N ALA A 66 1.88 -23.29 7.63
CA ALA A 66 2.39 -24.65 7.63
C ALA A 66 3.88 -24.73 7.25
N VAL A 67 4.32 -23.96 6.24
CA VAL A 67 5.74 -23.92 5.85
C VAL A 67 6.62 -23.39 6.97
N PHE A 68 6.19 -22.36 7.72
CA PHE A 68 6.91 -21.89 8.89
C PHE A 68 6.88 -22.89 10.07
N ALA A 69 5.74 -23.53 10.32
CA ALA A 69 5.57 -24.51 11.39
C ALA A 69 6.46 -25.74 11.20
N GLU A 70 6.62 -26.22 9.97
CA GLU A 70 7.59 -27.28 9.62
C GLU A 70 9.04 -26.91 9.97
N LYS A 71 9.33 -25.61 10.09
CA LYS A 71 10.64 -25.06 10.48
C LYS A 71 10.69 -24.67 11.95
N GLY A 72 9.67 -25.05 12.73
CA GLY A 72 9.60 -24.81 14.16
C GLY A 72 9.14 -23.40 14.55
N LEU A 73 8.56 -22.63 13.62
CA LEU A 73 8.17 -21.23 13.85
C LEU A 73 6.65 -21.06 13.82
N ASP A 74 6.09 -20.35 14.80
CA ASP A 74 4.74 -19.78 14.73
C ASP A 74 4.88 -18.28 14.50
N VAL A 75 4.73 -17.87 13.24
CA VAL A 75 4.92 -16.47 12.84
C VAL A 75 3.61 -15.72 13.07
N GLU A 76 3.61 -14.80 14.03
CA GLU A 76 2.49 -13.93 14.36
C GLU A 76 2.79 -12.51 13.88
N VAL A 77 1.89 -11.92 13.11
CA VAL A 77 2.10 -10.60 12.51
C VAL A 77 1.02 -9.59 12.88
N VAL A 78 1.44 -8.35 13.09
CA VAL A 78 0.56 -7.18 13.15
C VAL A 78 0.87 -6.25 11.98
N THR A 79 -0.10 -5.43 11.59
CA THR A 79 0.03 -4.53 10.45
C THR A 79 0.25 -3.08 10.88
N ALA A 80 1.12 -2.38 10.16
CA ALA A 80 1.30 -0.94 10.26
C ALA A 80 1.68 -0.36 8.89
N GLY A 81 1.46 0.95 8.71
CA GLY A 81 1.94 1.63 7.51
C GLY A 81 3.47 1.54 7.45
N SER A 82 4.05 1.23 6.29
CA SER A 82 5.50 1.01 6.17
C SER A 82 6.36 2.20 6.65
N ARG A 83 5.85 3.44 6.59
CA ARG A 83 6.54 4.60 7.19
C ARG A 83 6.36 4.63 8.71
N GLN A 84 5.17 4.29 9.19
CA GLN A 84 4.87 4.15 10.62
C GLN A 84 5.83 3.15 11.28
N ILE A 85 6.11 2.01 10.63
CA ILE A 85 7.09 1.01 11.11
C ILE A 85 8.45 1.65 11.39
N ALA A 86 8.89 2.56 10.52
CA ALA A 86 10.18 3.22 10.66
C ALA A 86 10.18 4.45 11.58
N THR A 87 9.02 4.93 12.06
CA THR A 87 8.94 6.25 12.73
C THR A 87 8.28 6.22 14.09
N SER A 88 7.28 5.38 14.31
CA SER A 88 6.37 5.50 15.46
C SER A 88 5.84 4.19 16.02
N VAL A 89 6.09 3.05 15.36
CA VAL A 89 5.81 1.74 15.95
C VAL A 89 6.86 1.43 17.02
N ASP A 90 6.41 1.00 18.20
CA ASP A 90 7.29 0.42 19.22
C ASP A 90 7.72 -0.98 18.77
N LEU A 91 9.03 -1.17 18.61
CA LEU A 91 9.63 -2.42 18.15
C LEU A 91 10.13 -3.30 19.32
N THR A 92 9.83 -2.92 20.56
CA THR A 92 10.17 -3.72 21.74
C THR A 92 9.48 -5.08 21.67
N GLY A 93 10.26 -6.16 21.71
CA GLY A 93 9.73 -7.53 21.63
C GLY A 93 9.29 -7.95 20.22
N VAL A 94 9.60 -7.17 19.20
CA VAL A 94 9.40 -7.54 17.78
C VAL A 94 10.66 -8.24 17.27
N ASP A 95 10.49 -9.38 16.60
CA ASP A 95 11.57 -10.20 16.06
C ASP A 95 11.97 -9.79 14.64
N PHE A 96 11.04 -9.28 13.84
CA PHE A 96 11.33 -8.75 12.52
C PHE A 96 10.32 -7.68 12.09
N VAL A 97 10.74 -6.82 11.17
CA VAL A 97 9.82 -5.93 10.46
C VAL A 97 9.90 -6.17 8.97
N PHE A 98 8.80 -5.92 8.26
CA PHE A 98 8.70 -6.17 6.83
C PHE A 98 8.00 -5.01 6.09
N PRO A 99 8.61 -3.81 6.06
CA PRO A 99 8.09 -2.70 5.27
C PRO A 99 8.14 -3.02 3.76
N SER A 100 7.17 -2.47 3.02
CA SER A 100 7.18 -2.42 1.55
C SER A 100 8.03 -1.28 0.98
N SER A 101 8.92 -0.69 1.78
CA SER A 101 9.65 0.53 1.48
C SER A 101 11.13 0.33 1.69
N ALA A 102 11.93 0.39 0.61
CA ALA A 102 13.38 0.31 0.72
C ALA A 102 13.96 1.45 1.59
N PRO A 103 13.53 2.73 1.46
CA PRO A 103 13.99 3.78 2.36
C PRO A 103 13.65 3.52 3.83
N ALA A 104 12.44 3.04 4.14
CA ALA A 104 12.06 2.73 5.52
C ALA A 104 12.86 1.55 6.08
N ALA A 105 13.05 0.48 5.28
CA ALA A 105 13.87 -0.66 5.65
C ALA A 105 15.33 -0.26 5.91
N GLU A 106 15.89 0.61 5.08
CA GLU A 106 17.24 1.14 5.22
C GLU A 106 17.41 1.89 6.54
N LYS A 107 16.46 2.78 6.90
CA LYS A 107 16.49 3.44 8.21
C LYS A 107 16.48 2.44 9.35
N ILE A 108 15.51 1.51 9.36
CA ILE A 108 15.35 0.56 10.45
C ILE A 108 16.59 -0.33 10.58
N ARG A 109 17.16 -0.78 9.45
CA ARG A 109 18.40 -1.56 9.44
C ARG A 109 19.53 -0.81 10.13
N ARG A 110 19.71 0.48 9.81
CA ARG A 110 20.76 1.32 10.40
C ARG A 110 20.56 1.51 11.91
N GLU A 111 19.33 1.77 12.35
CA GLU A 111 19.01 2.02 13.77
C GLU A 111 19.08 0.74 14.62
N ALA A 112 18.63 -0.39 14.07
CA ALA A 112 18.69 -1.68 14.75
C ALA A 112 20.08 -2.34 14.68
N GLY A 113 21.00 -1.83 13.84
CA GLY A 113 22.29 -2.46 13.59
C GLY A 113 22.18 -3.83 12.91
N ALA A 114 21.10 -4.07 12.16
CA ALA A 114 20.86 -5.35 11.49
C ALA A 114 21.91 -5.60 10.40
N ARG A 115 22.58 -6.76 10.47
CA ARG A 115 23.68 -7.12 9.57
C ARG A 115 23.20 -7.64 8.21
N SER A 116 21.99 -8.18 8.18
CA SER A 116 21.34 -8.74 6.99
C SER A 116 19.97 -8.12 6.80
N VAL A 117 19.53 -8.07 5.56
CA VAL A 117 18.15 -7.78 5.15
C VAL A 117 17.80 -8.73 4.02
N PHE A 118 16.51 -9.09 3.92
CA PHE A 118 16.04 -10.04 2.92
C PHE A 118 14.94 -9.40 2.07
N SER A 119 15.01 -9.52 0.75
CA SER A 119 14.02 -8.93 -0.16
C SER A 119 13.41 -10.04 -1.03
N PRO A 120 12.52 -10.87 -0.45
CA PRO A 120 12.05 -12.10 -1.09
C PRO A 120 11.17 -11.84 -2.32
N PHE A 121 10.51 -10.68 -2.35
CA PHE A 121 9.63 -10.28 -3.44
C PHE A 121 9.44 -8.76 -3.49
N TYR A 122 8.88 -8.28 -4.59
CA TYR A 122 8.54 -6.88 -4.83
C TYR A 122 7.17 -6.75 -5.49
N SER A 123 6.66 -5.52 -5.55
CA SER A 123 5.45 -5.19 -6.30
C SER A 123 5.56 -3.80 -6.92
N PRO A 124 5.30 -3.63 -8.22
CA PRO A 124 5.14 -2.31 -8.81
C PRO A 124 4.03 -1.51 -8.11
N LEU A 125 4.23 -0.19 -8.01
CA LEU A 125 3.12 0.72 -7.73
C LEU A 125 2.20 0.77 -8.96
N ALA A 126 0.89 0.73 -8.72
CA ALA A 126 -0.12 0.68 -9.76
C ALA A 126 -1.37 1.45 -9.33
N ILE A 127 -2.32 1.53 -10.25
CA ILE A 127 -3.57 2.26 -10.10
C ILE A 127 -4.72 1.31 -10.43
N ALA A 128 -5.58 1.05 -9.45
CA ALA A 128 -6.85 0.36 -9.66
C ALA A 128 -7.90 1.36 -10.15
N THR A 129 -8.58 1.03 -11.24
CA THR A 129 -9.52 1.92 -11.93
C THR A 129 -10.57 1.09 -12.69
N PHE A 130 -11.40 1.74 -13.50
CA PHE A 130 -12.46 1.07 -14.25
C PHE A 130 -12.39 1.39 -15.74
N THR A 131 -12.90 0.49 -16.59
CA THR A 131 -12.98 0.66 -18.05
C THR A 131 -13.55 2.03 -18.48
N PRO A 132 -14.65 2.54 -17.90
CA PRO A 132 -15.17 3.86 -18.26
C PRO A 132 -14.23 5.01 -17.87
N ILE A 133 -13.45 4.85 -16.80
CA ILE A 133 -12.50 5.85 -16.32
C ILE A 133 -11.26 5.91 -17.24
N VAL A 134 -10.67 4.75 -17.59
CA VAL A 134 -9.52 4.75 -18.51
C VAL A 134 -9.88 5.30 -19.88
N ALA A 135 -11.09 5.04 -20.38
CA ALA A 135 -11.55 5.62 -21.65
C ALA A 135 -11.64 7.16 -21.60
N LEU A 136 -12.10 7.73 -20.48
CA LEU A 136 -12.13 9.19 -20.28
C LEU A 136 -10.72 9.78 -20.13
N LEU A 137 -9.85 9.12 -19.39
CA LEU A 137 -8.46 9.57 -19.26
C LEU A 137 -7.72 9.49 -20.60
N GLN A 138 -8.00 8.47 -21.40
CA GLN A 138 -7.44 8.32 -22.74
C GLN A 138 -7.92 9.41 -23.70
N SER A 139 -9.21 9.74 -23.69
CA SER A 139 -9.74 10.82 -24.54
C SER A 139 -9.14 12.20 -24.18
N ALA A 140 -8.69 12.36 -22.94
CA ALA A 140 -8.00 13.53 -22.44
C ALA A 140 -6.47 13.49 -22.62
N GLY A 141 -5.91 12.41 -23.17
CA GLY A 141 -4.45 12.23 -23.32
C GLY A 141 -3.70 11.93 -22.02
N ILE A 142 -4.42 11.64 -20.93
CA ILE A 142 -3.87 11.36 -19.59
C ILE A 142 -3.55 9.87 -19.42
N ALA A 143 -4.18 8.99 -20.20
CA ALA A 143 -3.89 7.57 -20.20
C ALA A 143 -3.67 7.04 -21.62
N ASN A 144 -2.89 5.96 -21.75
CA ASN A 144 -2.69 5.25 -22.99
C ASN A 144 -2.57 3.75 -22.74
N GLN A 145 -2.82 2.96 -23.76
CA GLN A 145 -2.62 1.52 -23.72
C GLN A 145 -1.44 1.17 -24.64
N ASP A 146 -0.51 0.34 -24.15
CA ASP A 146 0.60 -0.13 -24.97
C ASP A 146 0.18 -1.26 -25.92
N ALA A 147 1.12 -1.69 -26.77
CA ALA A 147 0.89 -2.77 -27.73
C ALA A 147 0.59 -4.13 -27.07
N ALA A 148 0.96 -4.31 -25.80
CA ALA A 148 0.66 -5.51 -25.02
C ALA A 148 -0.70 -5.43 -24.30
N GLY A 149 -1.44 -4.33 -24.45
CA GLY A 149 -2.73 -4.12 -23.80
C GLY A 149 -2.62 -3.61 -22.36
N THR A 150 -1.43 -3.20 -21.91
CA THR A 150 -1.24 -2.65 -20.55
C THR A 150 -1.61 -1.18 -20.55
N TRP A 151 -2.43 -0.76 -19.58
CA TRP A 151 -2.79 0.64 -19.38
C TRP A 151 -1.71 1.38 -18.60
N HIS A 152 -1.40 2.59 -19.08
CA HIS A 152 -0.44 3.49 -18.48
C HIS A 152 -1.07 4.86 -18.25
N LEU A 153 -0.78 5.46 -17.11
CA LEU A 153 -1.12 6.86 -16.80
C LEU A 153 0.10 7.72 -17.12
N ASN A 154 -0.07 8.69 -18.02
CA ASN A 154 0.92 9.72 -18.25
C ASN A 154 0.93 10.66 -17.04
N VAL A 155 1.92 10.49 -16.16
CA VAL A 155 2.01 11.27 -14.91
C VAL A 155 2.16 12.76 -15.20
N ALA A 156 2.87 13.15 -16.26
CA ALA A 156 3.05 14.56 -16.61
C ALA A 156 1.72 15.24 -17.01
N GLU A 157 0.93 14.61 -17.88
CA GLU A 157 -0.39 15.13 -18.26
C GLU A 157 -1.39 15.07 -17.10
N TYR A 158 -1.31 14.03 -16.27
CA TYR A 158 -2.09 13.96 -15.05
C TYR A 158 -1.79 15.13 -14.10
N LEU A 159 -0.52 15.43 -13.83
CA LEU A 159 -0.13 16.54 -12.95
C LEU A 159 -0.56 17.90 -13.51
N LYS A 160 -0.53 18.10 -14.83
CA LYS A 160 -1.10 19.30 -15.48
C LYS A 160 -2.60 19.41 -15.24
N ALA A 161 -3.34 18.30 -15.37
CA ALA A 161 -4.77 18.27 -15.11
C ALA A 161 -5.11 18.57 -13.64
N VAL A 162 -4.33 18.05 -12.69
CA VAL A 162 -4.47 18.39 -11.27
C VAL A 162 -4.19 19.86 -11.02
N ALA A 163 -3.08 20.40 -11.54
CA ALA A 163 -2.72 21.79 -11.37
C ALA A 163 -3.76 22.77 -11.95
N ALA A 164 -4.45 22.36 -13.01
CA ALA A 164 -5.56 23.11 -13.60
C ALA A 164 -6.89 22.98 -12.83
N GLY A 165 -6.96 22.13 -11.80
CA GLY A 165 -8.19 21.85 -11.06
C GLY A 165 -9.25 21.11 -11.89
N THR A 166 -8.82 20.33 -12.89
CA THR A 166 -9.72 19.65 -13.81
C THR A 166 -10.63 18.66 -13.08
N ARG A 167 -11.92 18.71 -13.38
CA ARG A 167 -12.97 17.85 -12.82
C ARG A 167 -13.37 16.76 -13.80
N TRP A 168 -13.89 15.65 -13.29
CA TRP A 168 -14.31 14.52 -14.12
C TRP A 168 -15.35 14.92 -15.18
N ASN A 169 -16.35 15.72 -14.80
CA ASN A 169 -17.40 16.19 -15.71
C ASN A 169 -16.93 17.17 -16.79
N GLN A 170 -15.69 17.65 -16.73
CA GLN A 170 -15.08 18.49 -17.77
C GLN A 170 -14.38 17.66 -18.85
N LEU A 171 -14.18 16.35 -18.62
CA LEU A 171 -13.55 15.49 -19.62
C LEU A 171 -14.49 15.21 -20.80
N PRO A 172 -13.96 15.16 -22.04
CA PRO A 172 -14.74 14.77 -23.21
C PRO A 172 -15.39 13.40 -23.01
N GLY A 173 -16.71 13.33 -23.16
CA GLY A 173 -17.50 12.09 -23.00
C GLY A 173 -17.98 11.81 -21.57
N ALA A 174 -17.62 12.63 -20.57
CA ALA A 174 -17.97 12.39 -19.17
C ALA A 174 -19.49 12.33 -18.92
N ALA A 175 -20.28 13.15 -19.62
CA ALA A 175 -21.74 13.19 -19.48
C ALA A 175 -22.42 11.83 -19.74
N ALA A 176 -21.84 10.99 -20.62
CA ALA A 176 -22.37 9.68 -20.98
C ALA A 176 -21.73 8.51 -20.23
N SER A 177 -20.67 8.76 -19.44
CA SER A 177 -19.82 7.73 -18.85
C SER A 177 -19.65 7.93 -17.34
N TYR A 178 -19.05 9.04 -16.92
CA TYR A 178 -18.80 9.35 -15.52
C TYR A 178 -18.91 10.86 -15.23
N ASN A 179 -20.13 11.31 -14.92
CA ASN A 179 -20.44 12.72 -14.72
C ASN A 179 -20.29 13.15 -13.25
N SER A 180 -19.06 13.20 -12.74
CA SER A 180 -18.77 13.64 -11.37
C SER A 180 -18.21 15.06 -11.33
N SER A 181 -18.65 15.88 -10.37
CA SER A 181 -18.08 17.21 -10.14
C SER A 181 -16.77 17.19 -9.33
N ARG A 182 -16.27 16.01 -8.92
CA ARG A 182 -15.01 15.89 -8.18
C ARG A 182 -13.80 16.16 -9.08
N SER A 183 -12.72 16.64 -8.49
CA SER A 183 -11.41 16.78 -9.16
C SER A 183 -10.88 15.42 -9.61
N ILE A 184 -10.10 15.40 -10.69
CA ILE A 184 -9.38 14.20 -11.14
C ILE A 184 -8.20 13.97 -10.21
N LEU A 185 -8.41 13.16 -9.18
CA LEU A 185 -7.39 12.80 -8.21
C LEU A 185 -7.28 11.28 -8.06
N ILE A 186 -6.04 10.79 -7.94
CA ILE A 186 -5.80 9.42 -7.51
C ILE A 186 -6.04 9.35 -6.00
N SER A 187 -7.01 8.56 -5.57
CA SER A 187 -7.23 8.26 -4.16
C SER A 187 -6.01 7.53 -3.61
N SER A 188 -5.33 8.12 -2.64
CA SER A 188 -4.12 7.63 -2.00
C SER A 188 -4.33 7.51 -0.49
N THR A 189 -3.29 7.03 0.17
CA THR A 189 -3.24 6.81 1.62
C THR A 189 -2.69 8.03 2.35
N ASP A 190 -2.78 8.04 3.68
CA ASP A 190 -2.18 9.08 4.51
C ASP A 190 -0.65 9.06 4.35
N ILE A 191 -0.13 10.14 3.76
CA ILE A 191 1.29 10.34 3.46
C ILE A 191 2.18 10.29 4.72
N ARG A 192 1.62 10.58 5.90
CA ARG A 192 2.32 10.52 7.18
C ARG A 192 2.65 9.10 7.62
N GLN A 193 1.95 8.10 7.07
CA GLN A 193 1.97 6.72 7.59
C GLN A 193 2.34 5.68 6.50
N SER A 194 1.90 5.90 5.27
CA SER A 194 1.88 4.87 4.23
C SER A 194 3.00 5.01 3.19
N ASN A 195 3.56 3.86 2.78
CA ASN A 195 4.54 3.85 1.69
C ASN A 195 3.93 4.09 0.31
N SER A 196 2.68 3.67 0.03
CA SER A 196 2.11 3.90 -1.30
C SER A 196 1.94 5.40 -1.59
N ALA A 197 1.59 6.20 -0.58
CA ALA A 197 1.59 7.65 -0.67
C ALA A 197 3.01 8.24 -0.84
N ALA A 198 4.01 7.68 -0.14
CA ALA A 198 5.40 8.12 -0.28
C ALA A 198 6.00 7.82 -1.65
N MET A 199 5.71 6.64 -2.22
CA MET A 199 6.14 6.28 -3.57
C MET A 199 5.37 7.07 -4.63
N TYR A 200 4.09 7.36 -4.39
CA TYR A 200 3.35 8.28 -5.23
C TYR A 200 3.95 9.69 -5.23
N LEU A 201 4.34 10.22 -4.06
CA LEU A 201 5.08 11.48 -3.98
C LEU A 201 6.42 11.40 -4.73
N ALA A 202 7.16 10.31 -4.61
CA ALA A 202 8.43 10.13 -5.32
C ALA A 202 8.24 10.18 -6.85
N ILE A 203 7.22 9.49 -7.39
CA ILE A 203 6.88 9.52 -8.82
C ILE A 203 6.48 10.92 -9.26
N ALA A 204 5.53 11.54 -8.55
CA ALA A 204 4.99 12.83 -8.93
C ALA A 204 6.06 13.93 -8.88
N SER A 205 6.89 13.93 -7.83
CA SER A 205 7.97 14.91 -7.68
C SER A 205 9.11 14.71 -8.67
N TYR A 206 9.44 13.46 -9.01
CA TYR A 206 10.41 13.16 -10.07
C TYR A 206 9.99 13.77 -11.41
N VAL A 207 8.73 13.56 -11.80
CA VAL A 207 8.18 14.10 -13.06
C VAL A 207 8.07 15.62 -13.00
N ALA A 208 7.59 16.18 -11.88
CA ALA A 208 7.52 17.63 -11.69
C ALA A 208 8.90 18.29 -11.73
N ASN A 209 9.95 17.59 -11.29
CA ASN A 209 11.34 18.04 -11.32
C ASN A 209 12.05 17.69 -12.64
N GLY A 210 11.31 17.64 -13.76
CA GLY A 210 11.89 17.42 -15.08
C GLY A 210 12.52 16.04 -15.27
N ASN A 211 11.89 15.01 -14.69
CA ASN A 211 12.38 13.63 -14.69
C ASN A 211 13.74 13.48 -13.98
N SER A 212 13.86 14.06 -12.79
CA SER A 212 15.07 13.97 -11.96
C SER A 212 14.71 13.78 -10.49
N VAL A 213 15.46 12.92 -9.79
CA VAL A 213 15.25 12.67 -8.37
C VAL A 213 15.50 13.95 -7.56
N ILE A 214 14.61 14.23 -6.61
CA ILE A 214 14.79 15.33 -5.66
C ILE A 214 16.04 15.07 -4.82
N SER A 215 17.02 15.96 -4.92
CA SER A 215 18.35 15.79 -4.32
C SER A 215 18.87 17.03 -3.59
N SER A 216 18.09 18.12 -3.55
CA SER A 216 18.42 19.36 -2.85
C SER A 216 17.18 20.06 -2.31
N ALA A 217 17.38 20.95 -1.33
CA ALA A 217 16.30 21.78 -0.78
C ALA A 217 15.69 22.72 -1.82
N ASP A 218 16.49 23.24 -2.76
CA ASP A 218 15.99 24.11 -3.84
C ASP A 218 15.08 23.33 -4.80
N ALA A 219 15.44 22.09 -5.13
CA ALA A 219 14.61 21.21 -5.95
C ALA A 219 13.30 20.84 -5.23
N GLU A 220 13.35 20.57 -3.93
CA GLU A 220 12.16 20.37 -3.10
C GLU A 220 11.26 21.62 -3.13
N ALA A 221 11.81 22.80 -2.82
CA ALA A 221 11.06 24.04 -2.74
C ALA A 221 10.36 24.38 -4.07
N ALA A 222 10.97 24.06 -5.20
CA ALA A 222 10.39 24.29 -6.53
C ALA A 222 9.16 23.43 -6.84
N VAL A 223 9.01 22.25 -6.21
CA VAL A 223 7.95 21.29 -6.54
C VAL A 223 6.96 21.02 -5.40
N ILE A 224 7.27 21.40 -4.16
CA ILE A 224 6.54 20.91 -2.99
C ILE A 224 5.06 21.36 -2.94
N ASP A 225 4.76 22.56 -3.46
CA ASP A 225 3.40 23.10 -3.45
C ASP A 225 2.41 22.29 -4.29
N PRO A 226 2.65 22.04 -5.60
CA PRO A 226 1.78 21.16 -6.37
C PRO A 226 1.75 19.72 -5.84
N MET A 227 2.84 19.25 -5.20
CA MET A 227 2.83 17.91 -4.59
C MET A 227 1.91 17.83 -3.37
N ALA A 228 1.86 18.87 -2.54
CA ALA A 228 0.98 18.91 -1.37
C ALA A 228 -0.50 18.80 -1.76
N ALA A 229 -0.91 19.45 -2.85
CA ALA A 229 -2.29 19.41 -3.37
C ALA A 229 -2.75 17.98 -3.67
N LEU A 230 -1.85 17.10 -4.12
CA LEU A 230 -2.16 15.70 -4.39
C LEU A 230 -2.71 14.97 -3.15
N PHE A 231 -2.33 15.38 -1.94
CA PHE A 231 -2.71 14.68 -0.70
C PHE A 231 -3.73 15.43 0.14
N LEU A 232 -3.69 16.77 0.13
CA LEU A 232 -4.56 17.60 0.95
C LEU A 232 -6.00 17.68 0.42
N GLU A 233 -6.22 17.53 -0.89
CA GLU A 233 -7.54 17.64 -1.51
C GLU A 233 -8.37 16.33 -1.48
N GLN A 234 -7.83 15.27 -0.87
CA GLN A 234 -8.46 13.94 -0.89
C GLN A 234 -9.49 13.70 0.23
N GLY A 235 -9.53 14.58 1.25
CA GLY A 235 -10.32 14.36 2.45
C GLY A 235 -9.66 13.33 3.39
N PHE A 236 -10.47 12.51 4.06
CA PHE A 236 -9.95 11.47 4.96
C PHE A 236 -9.26 10.34 4.17
N SER A 237 -8.01 10.04 4.54
CA SER A 237 -7.22 8.96 3.94
C SER A 237 -6.84 7.92 4.99
N ALA A 238 -6.89 6.65 4.61
CA ALA A 238 -6.48 5.55 5.47
C ALA A 238 -4.96 5.45 5.60
N SER A 239 -4.47 4.85 6.69
CA SER A 239 -3.04 4.70 7.00
C SER A 239 -2.32 3.63 6.18
N SER A 240 -3.05 2.78 5.44
CA SER A 240 -2.49 1.73 4.60
C SER A 240 -3.30 1.51 3.32
N SER A 241 -2.68 0.93 2.29
CA SER A 241 -3.26 0.78 0.96
C SER A 241 -4.36 -0.29 0.86
N GLU A 242 -4.53 -1.13 1.88
CA GLU A 242 -5.57 -2.16 1.87
C GLU A 242 -6.97 -1.54 1.96
N ALA A 243 -7.17 -0.57 2.86
CA ALA A 243 -8.47 0.07 3.04
C ALA A 243 -9.03 0.77 1.78
N PRO A 244 -8.31 1.67 1.08
CA PRO A 244 -8.82 2.29 -0.13
C PRO A 244 -9.00 1.28 -1.28
N PHE A 245 -8.27 0.17 -1.27
CA PHE A 245 -8.46 -0.90 -2.25
C PHE A 245 -9.72 -1.72 -1.94
N GLU A 246 -10.01 -2.03 -0.69
CA GLU A 246 -11.28 -2.66 -0.29
C GLU A 246 -12.48 -1.75 -0.58
N ASP A 247 -12.36 -0.43 -0.42
CA ASP A 247 -13.37 0.53 -0.87
C ASP A 247 -13.58 0.47 -2.39
N TYR A 248 -12.50 0.32 -3.17
CA TYR A 248 -12.57 0.15 -4.63
C TYR A 248 -13.32 -1.12 -5.02
N LEU A 249 -13.04 -2.24 -4.35
CA LEU A 249 -13.70 -3.53 -4.61
C LEU A 249 -15.18 -3.51 -4.23
N SER A 250 -15.52 -2.89 -3.10
CA SER A 250 -16.85 -2.98 -2.50
C SER A 250 -17.79 -1.81 -2.85
N GLN A 251 -17.26 -0.58 -2.96
CA GLN A 251 -18.05 0.62 -3.22
C GLN A 251 -18.02 1.06 -4.70
N GLY A 252 -17.04 0.53 -5.47
CA GLY A 252 -16.96 0.70 -6.91
C GLY A 252 -16.67 2.12 -7.41
N ILE A 253 -16.86 2.30 -8.72
CA ILE A 253 -16.51 3.50 -9.49
C ILE A 253 -17.10 4.81 -8.94
N GLY A 254 -18.28 4.75 -8.31
CA GLY A 254 -18.94 5.90 -7.71
C GLY A 254 -18.14 6.48 -6.54
N SER A 255 -17.56 5.63 -5.70
CA SER A 255 -16.76 6.06 -4.56
C SER A 255 -15.30 6.28 -4.94
N LYS A 256 -14.68 5.29 -5.57
CA LYS A 256 -13.24 5.19 -5.78
C LYS A 256 -12.90 4.97 -7.26
N PRO A 257 -13.04 5.99 -8.14
CA PRO A 257 -12.82 5.81 -9.58
C PRO A 257 -11.35 5.57 -9.95
N LEU A 258 -10.41 5.99 -9.10
CA LEU A 258 -8.97 5.94 -9.35
C LEU A 258 -8.24 5.78 -8.00
N VAL A 259 -7.56 4.67 -7.76
CA VAL A 259 -6.94 4.35 -6.46
C VAL A 259 -5.49 3.91 -6.61
N MET A 260 -4.60 4.50 -5.82
CA MET A 260 -3.20 4.08 -5.72
C MET A 260 -3.09 2.77 -4.94
N VAL A 261 -2.52 1.73 -5.56
CA VAL A 261 -2.39 0.37 -5.00
C VAL A 261 -1.01 -0.21 -5.34
N TYR A 262 -0.69 -1.36 -4.75
CA TYR A 262 0.35 -2.22 -5.30
C TYR A 262 -0.26 -3.19 -6.32
N GLU A 263 0.49 -3.52 -7.38
CA GLU A 263 0.11 -4.55 -8.37
C GLU A 263 -0.33 -5.85 -7.69
N ALA A 264 0.38 -6.23 -6.62
CA ALA A 264 0.13 -7.47 -5.87
C ALA A 264 -1.27 -7.50 -5.24
N GLN A 265 -1.77 -6.36 -4.75
CA GLN A 265 -3.12 -6.31 -4.17
C GLN A 265 -4.18 -6.62 -5.23
N PHE A 266 -4.04 -6.04 -6.42
CA PHE A 266 -4.96 -6.27 -7.54
C PHE A 266 -4.87 -7.71 -8.04
N LEU A 267 -3.67 -8.18 -8.38
CA LEU A 267 -3.47 -9.52 -8.94
C LEU A 267 -3.76 -10.63 -7.93
N GLY A 268 -3.46 -10.42 -6.65
CA GLY A 268 -3.82 -11.37 -5.59
C GLY A 268 -5.34 -11.54 -5.47
N ARG A 269 -6.11 -10.44 -5.59
CA ARG A 269 -7.58 -10.51 -5.64
C ARG A 269 -8.13 -11.08 -6.94
N GLN A 270 -7.39 -10.94 -8.04
CA GLN A 270 -7.75 -11.49 -9.35
C GLN A 270 -7.54 -13.01 -9.39
N MET A 271 -6.41 -13.49 -8.87
CA MET A 271 -6.09 -14.92 -8.80
C MET A 271 -6.88 -15.64 -7.70
N SER A 272 -7.24 -14.93 -6.62
CA SER A 272 -8.07 -15.40 -5.49
C SER A 272 -7.88 -16.87 -5.11
N VAL A 273 -7.06 -17.12 -4.08
CA VAL A 273 -6.84 -18.46 -3.52
C VAL A 273 -8.12 -19.14 -2.97
N THR A 274 -9.23 -18.40 -2.81
CA THR A 274 -10.52 -18.93 -2.33
C THR A 274 -11.48 -19.33 -3.46
N GLY A 275 -11.05 -19.24 -4.73
CA GLY A 275 -11.75 -19.81 -5.88
C GLY A 275 -12.72 -18.88 -6.60
N ARG A 276 -12.88 -17.61 -6.17
CA ARG A 276 -13.61 -16.58 -6.91
C ARG A 276 -12.86 -15.26 -6.90
N SER A 277 -12.53 -14.76 -8.09
CA SER A 277 -11.94 -13.42 -8.27
C SER A 277 -12.85 -12.34 -7.69
N ALA A 278 -12.27 -11.42 -6.91
CA ALA A 278 -12.93 -10.19 -6.50
C ALA A 278 -12.82 -9.09 -7.56
N ILE A 279 -11.99 -9.29 -8.58
CA ILE A 279 -11.82 -8.40 -9.73
C ILE A 279 -12.83 -8.78 -10.82
N THR A 280 -13.67 -7.83 -11.24
CA THR A 280 -14.64 -7.97 -12.32
C THR A 280 -14.06 -7.56 -13.69
N PRO A 281 -14.69 -7.89 -14.83
CA PRO A 281 -14.18 -7.49 -16.15
C PRO A 281 -14.05 -5.98 -16.38
N ASP A 282 -14.84 -5.17 -15.66
CA ASP A 282 -14.81 -3.71 -15.77
C ASP A 282 -13.72 -3.06 -14.90
N MET A 283 -13.08 -3.84 -14.03
CA MET A 283 -11.99 -3.40 -13.17
C MET A 283 -10.66 -3.52 -13.91
N VAL A 284 -9.91 -2.43 -13.94
CA VAL A 284 -8.69 -2.28 -14.74
C VAL A 284 -7.52 -1.96 -13.83
N LEU A 285 -6.39 -2.61 -14.11
CA LEU A 285 -5.10 -2.29 -13.55
C LEU A 285 -4.33 -1.42 -14.53
N MET A 286 -3.90 -0.24 -14.08
CA MET A 286 -3.13 0.73 -14.83
C MET A 286 -1.84 1.06 -14.07
N TYR A 287 -0.76 1.39 -14.77
CA TYR A 287 0.52 1.75 -14.14
C TYR A 287 0.83 3.23 -14.34
N PRO A 288 1.32 3.96 -13.33
CA PRO A 288 1.89 5.28 -13.59
C PRO A 288 3.15 5.13 -14.47
N ASP A 289 3.34 6.06 -15.40
CA ASP A 289 4.55 6.14 -16.23
C ASP A 289 5.27 7.47 -15.93
N PRO A 290 6.43 7.45 -15.23
CA PRO A 290 7.12 6.28 -14.67
C PRO A 290 6.44 5.68 -13.42
N THR A 291 6.86 4.47 -13.02
CA THR A 291 6.47 3.82 -11.75
C THR A 291 7.67 3.57 -10.82
N VAL A 292 7.40 3.04 -9.62
CA VAL A 292 8.38 2.55 -8.65
C VAL A 292 8.15 1.07 -8.39
N LEU A 293 9.23 0.28 -8.31
CA LEU A 293 9.18 -1.09 -7.83
C LEU A 293 9.36 -1.10 -6.31
N SER A 294 8.24 -1.32 -5.59
CA SER A 294 8.26 -1.41 -4.14
C SER A 294 8.89 -2.72 -3.71
N LYS A 295 10.14 -2.67 -3.24
CA LYS A 295 10.82 -3.83 -2.64
C LYS A 295 10.25 -4.07 -1.24
N HIS A 296 9.81 -5.29 -0.98
CA HIS A 296 9.42 -5.70 0.36
C HIS A 296 10.67 -6.25 1.03
N THR A 297 11.10 -5.61 2.11
CA THR A 297 12.40 -5.92 2.73
C THR A 297 12.21 -6.29 4.20
N VAL A 298 12.53 -7.53 4.55
CA VAL A 298 12.60 -8.01 5.92
C VAL A 298 13.86 -7.43 6.57
N VAL A 299 13.68 -6.73 7.69
CA VAL A 299 14.76 -6.33 8.60
C VAL A 299 14.61 -7.16 9.88
N PRO A 300 15.50 -8.14 10.09
CA PRO A 300 15.54 -8.92 11.32
C PRO A 300 15.96 -8.07 12.52
N LEU A 301 15.32 -8.31 13.66
CA LEU A 301 15.64 -7.73 14.97
C LEU A 301 16.07 -8.81 15.98
N SER A 302 15.87 -10.09 15.66
CA SER A 302 16.32 -11.24 16.43
C SER A 302 16.86 -12.37 15.52
N GLU A 303 17.37 -13.44 16.13
CA GLU A 303 17.80 -14.65 15.41
C GLU A 303 16.61 -15.35 14.73
N GLN A 304 15.47 -15.45 15.43
CA GLN A 304 14.23 -15.99 14.89
C GLN A 304 13.71 -15.13 13.72
N GLY A 305 13.80 -13.80 13.83
CA GLY A 305 13.48 -12.91 12.71
C GLY A 305 14.40 -13.09 11.51
N THR A 306 15.67 -13.47 11.74
CA THR A 306 16.62 -13.79 10.67
C THR A 306 16.18 -15.06 9.95
N GLN A 307 15.79 -16.09 10.71
CA GLN A 307 15.25 -17.34 10.15
C GLN A 307 13.99 -17.10 9.31
N VAL A 308 13.09 -16.20 9.74
CA VAL A 308 11.92 -15.82 8.93
C VAL A 308 12.34 -15.21 7.59
N GLY A 309 13.29 -14.26 7.62
CA GLY A 309 13.81 -13.62 6.41
C GLY A 309 14.49 -14.60 5.45
N GLU A 310 15.30 -15.51 5.97
CA GLU A 310 15.96 -16.57 5.20
C GLU A 310 14.96 -17.51 4.54
N LEU A 311 13.94 -17.96 5.28
CA LEU A 311 12.89 -18.83 4.76
C LEU A 311 12.10 -18.15 3.64
N LEU A 312 11.67 -16.90 3.84
CA LEU A 312 10.97 -16.14 2.80
C LEU A 312 11.82 -15.98 1.53
N GLN A 313 13.14 -15.83 1.68
CA GLN A 313 14.06 -15.63 0.56
C GLN A 313 14.40 -16.93 -0.18
N SER A 314 14.45 -18.07 0.52
CA SER A 314 15.05 -19.31 0.02
C SER A 314 14.10 -20.50 -0.12
N ASP A 315 12.97 -20.55 0.59
CA ASP A 315 12.02 -21.66 0.46
C ASP A 315 11.16 -21.47 -0.81
N PRO A 316 11.27 -22.35 -1.83
CA PRO A 316 10.55 -22.20 -3.09
C PRO A 316 9.03 -22.38 -2.94
N ARG A 317 8.54 -22.91 -1.82
CA ARG A 317 7.10 -22.96 -1.53
C ARG A 317 6.59 -21.57 -1.13
N LEU A 318 7.33 -20.85 -0.30
CA LEU A 318 6.98 -19.48 0.09
C LEU A 318 7.02 -18.53 -1.11
N ALA A 319 7.99 -18.68 -2.01
CA ALA A 319 8.02 -17.91 -3.26
C ALA A 319 6.79 -18.18 -4.15
N ARG A 320 6.39 -19.45 -4.31
CA ARG A 320 5.17 -19.84 -5.06
C ARG A 320 3.89 -19.33 -4.41
N LEU A 321 3.79 -19.40 -3.08
CA LEU A 321 2.65 -18.86 -2.34
C LEU A 321 2.59 -17.34 -2.48
N ALA A 322 3.71 -16.63 -2.32
CA ALA A 322 3.77 -15.18 -2.50
C ALA A 322 3.30 -14.75 -3.90
N ALA A 323 3.65 -15.52 -4.94
CA ALA A 323 3.18 -15.28 -6.30
C ALA A 323 1.65 -15.45 -6.45
N GLN A 324 1.01 -16.36 -5.72
CA GLN A 324 -0.46 -16.50 -5.71
C GLN A 324 -1.16 -15.29 -5.06
N TYR A 325 -0.45 -14.56 -4.19
CA TYR A 325 -0.88 -13.28 -3.63
C TYR A 325 -0.46 -12.07 -4.48
N GLY A 326 0.01 -12.30 -5.71
CA GLY A 326 0.34 -11.23 -6.67
C GLY A 326 1.72 -10.60 -6.47
N PHE A 327 2.50 -11.01 -5.47
CA PHE A 327 3.87 -10.52 -5.31
C PHE A 327 4.78 -11.12 -6.38
N ARG A 328 5.77 -10.35 -6.86
CA ARG A 328 6.79 -10.82 -7.80
C ARG A 328 7.99 -11.37 -7.04
N PRO A 329 8.22 -12.69 -7.00
CA PRO A 329 9.41 -13.27 -6.37
C PRO A 329 10.67 -12.95 -7.18
N ALA A 330 11.84 -13.27 -6.61
CA ALA A 330 13.13 -13.08 -7.28
C ALA A 330 13.25 -13.81 -8.63
N ASP A 331 12.63 -14.99 -8.76
CA ASP A 331 12.52 -15.72 -10.03
C ASP A 331 11.23 -15.32 -10.77
N PRO A 332 11.31 -14.61 -11.91
CA PRO A 332 10.14 -14.20 -12.68
C PRO A 332 9.30 -15.35 -13.23
N ALA A 333 9.90 -16.54 -13.41
CA ALA A 333 9.19 -17.72 -13.90
C ALA A 333 8.13 -18.18 -12.90
N VAL A 334 8.37 -18.02 -11.59
CA VAL A 334 7.41 -18.36 -10.54
C VAL A 334 6.16 -17.49 -10.63
N PHE A 335 6.33 -16.18 -10.83
CA PHE A 335 5.21 -15.25 -11.00
C PHE A 335 4.42 -15.52 -12.28
N THR A 336 5.14 -15.76 -13.39
CA THR A 336 4.53 -16.08 -14.69
C THR A 336 3.71 -17.36 -14.61
N ALA A 337 4.23 -18.40 -13.95
CA ALA A 337 3.52 -19.66 -13.74
C ALA A 337 2.27 -19.49 -12.87
N ALA A 338 2.31 -18.65 -11.82
CA ALA A 338 1.15 -18.37 -10.98
C ALA A 338 0.02 -17.70 -11.77
N LEU A 339 0.35 -16.70 -12.59
CA LEU A 339 -0.63 -16.03 -13.46
C LEU A 339 -1.20 -16.98 -14.51
N ALA A 340 -0.34 -17.72 -15.22
CA ALA A 340 -0.77 -18.69 -16.22
C ALA A 340 -1.67 -19.78 -15.64
N GLY A 341 -1.37 -20.26 -14.42
CA GLY A 341 -2.20 -21.21 -13.67
C GLY A 341 -3.60 -20.69 -13.35
N ASN A 342 -3.79 -19.37 -13.35
CA ASN A 342 -5.08 -18.69 -13.17
C ASN A 342 -5.67 -18.16 -14.49
N GLY A 343 -5.11 -18.55 -15.65
CA GLY A 343 -5.58 -18.10 -16.96
C GLY A 343 -5.30 -16.62 -17.24
N LEU A 344 -4.36 -16.01 -16.54
CA LEU A 344 -3.98 -14.60 -16.69
C LEU A 344 -2.68 -14.48 -17.49
N ALA A 345 -2.60 -13.44 -18.32
CA ALA A 345 -1.36 -13.03 -18.95
C ALA A 345 -0.49 -12.25 -17.94
N ALA A 346 0.83 -12.44 -18.01
CA ALA A 346 1.75 -11.63 -17.23
C ALA A 346 1.71 -10.17 -17.71
N PRO A 347 1.48 -9.17 -16.81
CA PRO A 347 1.69 -7.78 -17.16
C PRO A 347 3.14 -7.58 -17.59
N ALA A 348 3.35 -6.76 -18.61
CA ALA A 348 4.70 -6.38 -19.01
C ALA A 348 5.47 -5.83 -17.80
N SER A 349 6.72 -6.25 -17.62
CA SER A 349 7.56 -5.67 -16.58
C SER A 349 7.71 -4.18 -16.85
N PRO A 350 7.45 -3.30 -15.86
CA PRO A 350 7.62 -1.87 -16.06
C PRO A 350 9.05 -1.54 -16.51
N VAL A 351 9.18 -0.81 -17.61
CA VAL A 351 10.48 -0.41 -18.17
C VAL A 351 10.91 0.95 -17.62
N ASN A 352 9.97 1.90 -17.55
CA ASN A 352 10.22 3.24 -17.01
C ASN A 352 10.01 3.23 -15.48
N VAL A 353 11.04 2.80 -14.77
CA VAL A 353 11.07 2.70 -13.31
C VAL A 353 12.05 3.73 -12.76
N ILE A 354 11.62 4.45 -11.72
CA ILE A 354 12.50 5.34 -10.96
C ILE A 354 12.89 4.72 -9.62
N GLU A 355 14.04 5.13 -9.10
CA GLU A 355 14.36 4.96 -7.69
C GLU A 355 13.82 6.16 -6.90
N PRO A 356 13.20 5.94 -5.73
CA PRO A 356 12.76 7.05 -4.88
C PRO A 356 13.97 7.84 -4.34
N PRO A 357 13.76 9.10 -3.87
CA PRO A 357 14.80 9.82 -3.13
C PRO A 357 15.31 9.03 -1.92
N SER A 358 16.45 9.47 -1.35
CA SER A 358 16.91 8.92 -0.08
C SER A 358 15.84 9.06 1.01
N TYR A 359 15.95 8.26 2.07
CA TYR A 359 15.03 8.34 3.20
C TYR A 359 14.93 9.77 3.72
N GLU A 360 16.06 10.44 3.92
CA GLU A 360 16.13 11.79 4.50
C GLU A 360 15.43 12.82 3.63
N THR A 361 15.66 12.81 2.31
CA THR A 361 15.01 13.74 1.39
C THR A 361 13.51 13.47 1.30
N LEU A 362 13.11 12.20 1.21
CA LEU A 362 11.69 11.85 1.15
C LEU A 362 10.96 12.20 2.45
N GLU A 363 11.58 12.01 3.62
CA GLU A 363 11.05 12.47 4.91
C GLU A 363 10.94 13.99 4.99
N ALA A 364 11.92 14.74 4.48
CA ALA A 364 11.88 16.20 4.49
C ALA A 364 10.64 16.71 3.73
N MET A 365 10.44 16.22 2.51
CA MET A 365 9.26 16.54 1.70
C MET A 365 7.96 16.16 2.40
N ILE A 366 7.90 14.96 3.00
CA ILE A 366 6.70 14.48 3.69
C ILE A 366 6.42 15.30 4.94
N THR A 367 7.44 15.69 5.69
CA THR A 367 7.31 16.59 6.85
C THR A 367 6.77 17.95 6.42
N THR A 368 7.29 18.51 5.32
CA THR A 368 6.80 19.77 4.74
C THR A 368 5.32 19.69 4.35
N ILE A 369 4.88 18.59 3.73
CA ILE A 369 3.46 18.38 3.40
C ILE A 369 2.63 18.14 4.67
N SER A 370 3.14 17.36 5.62
CA SER A 370 2.46 16.99 6.86
C SER A 370 2.10 18.23 7.69
N GLY A 371 3.01 19.20 7.79
CA GLY A 371 2.75 20.46 8.49
C GLY A 371 1.57 21.26 7.93
N ARG A 372 1.14 20.99 6.69
CA ARG A 372 0.00 21.67 6.06
C ARG A 372 -1.35 21.09 6.48
N TYR A 373 -1.40 19.83 6.94
CA TYR A 373 -2.63 19.23 7.50
C TYR A 373 -3.07 19.92 8.80
N ASP A 374 -2.12 20.45 9.55
CA ASP A 374 -2.35 21.06 10.86
C ASP A 374 -2.64 22.57 10.76
N THR A 375 -2.62 23.15 9.55
CA THR A 375 -3.02 24.54 9.33
C THR A 375 -4.52 24.69 9.59
N PRO A 376 -4.95 25.54 10.55
CA PRO A 376 -6.37 25.77 10.79
C PRO A 376 -7.06 26.24 9.51
N LEU A 377 -8.25 25.68 9.21
CA LEU A 377 -9.11 26.25 8.18
C LEU A 377 -9.33 27.73 8.52
N ALA A 378 -8.98 28.63 7.59
CA ALA A 378 -9.24 30.04 7.77
C ALA A 378 -10.71 30.22 8.11
N SER A 379 -11.00 30.90 9.24
CA SER A 379 -12.39 31.19 9.60
C SER A 379 -13.01 32.07 8.52
N PRO A 380 -14.25 31.81 8.08
CA PRO A 380 -14.90 32.58 7.00
C PRO A 380 -15.12 34.07 7.29
N ASP A 381 -14.81 34.58 8.49
CA ASP A 381 -15.20 35.93 8.90
C ASP A 381 -14.00 36.78 9.29
N ALA A 382 -13.50 37.55 8.32
CA ALA A 382 -12.77 38.78 8.58
C ALA A 382 -12.99 39.86 7.50
N ASN A 383 -14.07 39.78 6.72
CA ASN A 383 -14.54 40.87 5.85
C ASN A 383 -16.04 40.74 5.55
N VAL A 384 -16.85 40.82 6.61
CA VAL A 384 -18.19 41.41 6.52
C VAL A 384 -18.21 42.52 7.56
N ASP A 385 -17.75 43.70 7.15
CA ASP A 385 -18.28 45.00 7.56
C ASP A 385 -17.41 46.13 7.00
N LYS A 386 -17.86 46.72 5.88
CA LYS A 386 -18.22 48.15 5.79
C LYS A 386 -18.85 48.49 4.44
#